data_AF-A0A955F4T8-F1
#
_entry.id   AF-A0A955F4T8-F1
#
_cell.length_a   1.000
_cell.length_b   1.000
_cell.length_c   1.000
_cell.angle_alpha   90.00
_cell.angle_beta   90.00
_cell.angle_gamma   90.00
#
_symmetry.space_group_name_H-M   'P 1'
#
loop_
_entity.id
_entity.type
_entity.pdbx_description
1 polymer ?
#
loop_
_entity_poly.entity_id
_entity_poly.type
_entity_poly.pdbx_seq_one_letter_code
_entity_poly.pdbx_strand_id
1 'polypeptide(L)'
;DKKPGSAGRMCVTEATLTLAGRGDPDRLLDAVKTFFEHHDALKVRKAKNNTHIPPYGVAPYYFMYAHYYAAQAIELLPASTERSALRTRMVQLTLAEQNEGGGWNDRVFPRSINFGTAFGMSALLMPGLDTPARWSED
;
A
#
# COMPACT_ATOMS: atom_id res chain seq x y z
N ASP A 1 -18.84 9.36 -2.73
CA ASP A 1 -18.09 8.10 -2.63
C ASP A 1 -17.16 8.16 -1.42
N LYS A 2 -17.03 7.08 -0.62
CA LYS A 2 -16.15 6.98 0.55
C LYS A 2 -14.84 6.23 0.27
N LYS A 3 -14.73 5.54 -0.89
CA LYS A 3 -13.56 4.73 -1.26
C LYS A 3 -12.21 5.47 -1.18
N PRO A 4 -12.10 6.77 -1.54
CA PRO A 4 -10.82 7.48 -1.42
C PRO A 4 -10.28 7.54 0.02
N GLY A 5 -11.16 7.57 1.03
CA GLY A 5 -10.76 7.56 2.44
C GLY A 5 -10.31 6.20 2.97
N SER A 6 -10.73 5.11 2.32
CA SER A 6 -10.35 3.74 2.67
C SER A 6 -9.23 3.16 1.81
N ALA A 7 -8.94 3.75 0.65
CA ALA A 7 -7.96 3.23 -0.32
C ALA A 7 -6.59 2.88 0.29
N GLY A 8 -6.13 3.66 1.28
CA GLY A 8 -4.86 3.40 1.97
C GLY A 8 -4.86 2.22 2.96
N ARG A 9 -6.02 1.60 3.21
CA ARG A 9 -6.19 0.50 4.18
C ARG A 9 -6.94 -0.72 3.63
N MET A 10 -7.57 -0.63 2.48
CA MET A 10 -8.29 -1.78 1.91
C MET A 10 -7.35 -2.98 1.68
N CYS A 11 -6.16 -2.73 1.13
CA CYS A 11 -5.19 -3.79 0.85
C CYS A 11 -4.77 -4.57 2.10
N VAL A 12 -4.55 -3.90 3.25
CA VAL A 12 -4.18 -4.62 4.49
C VAL A 12 -5.31 -5.53 4.97
N THR A 13 -6.56 -5.07 4.89
CA THR A 13 -7.73 -5.86 5.31
C THR A 13 -7.90 -7.09 4.44
N GLU A 14 -7.94 -6.92 3.11
CA GLU A 14 -8.14 -8.04 2.20
C GLU A 14 -6.95 -9.00 2.19
N ALA A 15 -5.71 -8.50 2.25
CA ALA A 15 -4.52 -9.34 2.40
C ALA A 15 -4.58 -10.19 3.67
N THR A 16 -4.96 -9.59 4.80
CA THR A 16 -5.11 -10.31 6.08
C THR A 16 -6.19 -11.37 6.01
N LEU A 17 -7.34 -11.09 5.40
CA LEU A 17 -8.40 -12.08 5.20
C LEU A 17 -7.92 -13.24 4.33
N THR A 18 -7.18 -12.98 3.25
CA THR A 18 -6.58 -14.02 2.39
C THR A 18 -5.58 -14.89 3.14
N LEU A 19 -4.73 -14.30 3.98
CA LEU A 19 -3.78 -15.03 4.83
C LEU A 19 -4.49 -15.88 5.90
N ALA A 20 -5.66 -15.43 6.37
CA ALA A 20 -6.50 -16.14 7.32
C ALA A 20 -7.43 -17.20 6.67
N GLY A 21 -7.30 -17.49 5.37
CA GLY A 21 -8.16 -18.45 4.67
C GLY A 21 -9.61 -17.97 4.46
N ARG A 22 -9.89 -16.68 4.72
CA ARG A 22 -11.23 -16.06 4.64
C ARG A 22 -11.32 -14.98 3.56
N GLY A 23 -10.32 -14.93 2.68
CA GLY A 23 -10.22 -13.93 1.62
C GLY A 23 -11.05 -14.28 0.39
N ASP A 24 -11.37 -13.25 -0.37
CA ASP A 24 -12.01 -13.33 -1.68
C ASP A 24 -11.04 -12.73 -2.72
N PRO A 25 -10.61 -13.50 -3.73
CA PRO A 25 -9.68 -13.02 -4.76
C PRO A 25 -10.16 -11.77 -5.50
N ASP A 26 -11.47 -11.64 -5.74
CA ASP A 26 -12.03 -10.49 -6.46
C ASP A 26 -11.99 -9.23 -5.59
N ARG A 27 -12.27 -9.37 -4.28
CA ARG A 27 -12.14 -8.27 -3.32
C ARG A 27 -10.70 -7.85 -3.12
N LEU A 28 -9.76 -8.79 -3.10
CA LEU A 28 -8.33 -8.51 -3.04
C LEU A 28 -7.87 -7.72 -4.27
N LEU A 29 -8.32 -8.12 -5.47
CA LEU A 29 -8.03 -7.41 -6.71
C LEU A 29 -8.66 -6.01 -6.73
N ASP A 30 -9.92 -5.87 -6.28
CA ASP A 30 -10.59 -4.56 -6.15
C ASP A 30 -9.85 -3.64 -5.19
N ALA A 31 -9.34 -4.14 -4.07
CA ALA A 31 -8.54 -3.36 -3.13
C ALA A 31 -7.25 -2.82 -3.79
N VAL A 32 -6.54 -3.66 -4.54
CA VAL A 32 -5.33 -3.25 -5.28
C VAL A 32 -5.67 -2.20 -6.35
N LYS A 33 -6.74 -2.41 -7.13
CA LYS A 33 -7.19 -1.46 -8.16
C LYS A 33 -7.60 -0.13 -7.52
N THR A 34 -8.33 -0.16 -6.41
CA THR A 34 -8.78 1.03 -5.67
C THR A 34 -7.58 1.82 -5.11
N PHE A 35 -6.53 1.15 -4.62
CA PHE A 35 -5.29 1.83 -4.21
C PHE A 35 -4.69 2.64 -5.36
N PHE A 36 -4.57 2.05 -6.54
CA PHE A 36 -4.03 2.74 -7.71
C PHE A 36 -4.95 3.86 -8.22
N GLU A 37 -6.27 3.65 -8.22
CA GLU A 37 -7.26 4.63 -8.66
C GLU A 37 -7.28 5.88 -7.77
N HIS A 38 -7.09 5.71 -6.46
CA HIS A 38 -7.19 6.80 -5.48
C HIS A 38 -5.86 7.19 -4.84
N HIS A 39 -4.73 6.79 -5.43
CA HIS A 39 -3.40 7.12 -4.92
C HIS A 39 -3.18 8.63 -4.79
N ASP A 40 -3.63 9.42 -5.76
CA ASP A 40 -3.52 10.88 -5.70
C ASP A 40 -4.26 11.48 -4.51
N ALA A 41 -5.41 10.92 -4.11
CA ALA A 41 -6.13 11.36 -2.92
C ALA A 41 -5.33 11.07 -1.63
N LEU A 42 -4.56 9.98 -1.59
CA LEU A 42 -3.62 9.70 -0.50
C LEU A 42 -2.45 10.69 -0.54
N LYS A 43 -1.90 10.96 -1.73
CA LYS A 43 -0.77 11.86 -1.96
C LYS A 43 -1.05 13.30 -1.53
N VAL A 44 -2.27 13.80 -1.75
CA VAL A 44 -2.71 15.14 -1.30
C VAL A 44 -2.47 15.33 0.21
N ARG A 45 -2.54 14.26 1.00
CA ARG A 45 -2.30 14.27 2.44
C ARG A 45 -0.86 13.93 2.83
N LYS A 46 -0.04 13.35 1.95
CA LYS A 46 1.39 13.10 2.19
C LYS A 46 2.10 14.41 2.51
N ALA A 47 2.97 14.39 3.52
CA ALA A 47 3.76 15.54 3.96
C ALA A 47 2.91 16.80 4.19
N LYS A 48 1.73 16.64 4.82
CA LYS A 48 0.90 17.76 5.29
C LYS A 48 0.86 17.84 6.81
N ASN A 49 0.61 19.05 7.30
CA ASN A 49 0.26 19.30 8.70
C ASN A 49 -1.16 18.80 9.02
N ASN A 50 -1.39 18.58 10.31
CA ASN A 50 -2.64 18.08 10.89
C ASN A 50 -3.07 16.69 10.34
N THR A 51 -3.96 16.02 11.06
CA THR A 51 -4.43 14.67 10.73
C THR A 51 -5.95 14.69 10.51
N HIS A 52 -6.47 13.78 9.69
CA HIS A 52 -7.91 13.58 9.50
C HIS A 52 -8.70 14.79 8.98
N ILE A 53 -8.08 15.59 8.11
CA ILE A 53 -8.75 16.74 7.47
C ILE A 53 -9.69 16.24 6.35
N PRO A 54 -10.87 16.88 6.15
CA PRO A 54 -11.75 16.67 4.99
C PRO A 54 -11.02 16.73 3.63
N PRO A 55 -11.58 16.13 2.55
CA PRO A 55 -12.91 15.49 2.50
C PRO A 55 -12.94 14.04 2.99
N TYR A 56 -11.78 13.37 3.08
CA TYR A 56 -11.72 11.93 3.32
C TYR A 56 -11.10 11.51 4.66
N GLY A 57 -10.60 12.47 5.46
CA GLY A 57 -10.05 12.16 6.78
C GLY A 57 -8.76 11.31 6.73
N VAL A 58 -8.04 11.32 5.60
CA VAL A 58 -6.79 10.57 5.44
C VAL A 58 -5.68 11.23 6.25
N ALA A 59 -4.97 10.42 7.04
CA ALA A 59 -3.81 10.88 7.80
C ALA A 59 -2.51 10.73 6.97
N PRO A 60 -1.57 11.68 7.10
CA PRO A 60 -0.35 11.74 6.29
C PRO A 60 0.57 10.52 6.45
N TYR A 61 0.54 9.84 7.60
CA TYR A 61 1.46 8.75 7.95
C TYR A 61 1.06 7.37 7.40
N TYR A 62 0.01 7.29 6.59
CA TYR A 62 -0.42 6.04 5.95
C TYR A 62 0.11 5.87 4.53
N PHE A 63 0.89 6.82 4.00
CA PHE A 63 1.21 6.86 2.58
C PHE A 63 2.11 5.68 2.16
N MET A 64 3.30 5.53 2.76
CA MET A 64 4.17 4.38 2.45
C MET A 64 3.65 3.07 3.05
N TYR A 65 2.91 3.13 4.16
CA TYR A 65 2.16 1.99 4.69
C TYR A 65 1.21 1.40 3.64
N ALA A 66 0.47 2.24 2.92
CA ALA A 66 -0.44 1.80 1.86
C ALA A 66 0.32 1.15 0.69
N HIS A 67 1.50 1.67 0.31
CA HIS A 67 2.33 1.07 -0.74
C HIS A 67 2.78 -0.33 -0.37
N TYR A 68 3.24 -0.53 0.87
CA TYR A 68 3.64 -1.83 1.36
C TYR A 68 2.51 -2.86 1.29
N TYR A 69 1.33 -2.53 1.81
CA TYR A 69 0.21 -3.48 1.80
C TYR A 69 -0.38 -3.68 0.41
N ALA A 70 -0.33 -2.67 -0.48
CA ALA A 70 -0.68 -2.86 -1.88
C ALA A 70 0.28 -3.84 -2.57
N ALA A 71 1.59 -3.72 -2.34
CA ALA A 71 2.57 -4.67 -2.85
C ALA A 71 2.34 -6.08 -2.29
N GLN A 72 2.09 -6.23 -0.99
CA GLN A 72 1.78 -7.54 -0.39
C GLN A 72 0.49 -8.14 -0.97
N ALA A 73 -0.56 -7.34 -1.15
CA ALA A 73 -1.81 -7.79 -1.74
C ALA A 73 -1.63 -8.27 -3.19
N ILE A 74 -0.79 -7.59 -3.99
CA ILE A 74 -0.42 -8.04 -5.34
C ILE A 74 0.23 -9.42 -5.31
N GLU A 75 1.10 -9.69 -4.32
CA GLU A 75 1.77 -10.98 -4.20
C GLU A 75 0.84 -12.13 -3.76
N LEU A 76 -0.28 -11.80 -3.12
CA LEU A 76 -1.31 -12.77 -2.74
C LEU A 76 -2.32 -13.08 -3.86
N LEU A 77 -2.32 -12.31 -4.96
CA LEU A 77 -3.12 -12.63 -6.14
C LEU A 77 -2.60 -13.90 -6.84
N PRO A 78 -3.48 -14.67 -7.52
CA PRO A 78 -3.05 -15.77 -8.38
C PRO A 78 -2.00 -15.34 -9.39
N ALA A 79 -1.08 -16.24 -9.74
CA ALA A 79 -0.09 -15.98 -10.77
C ALA A 79 -0.79 -15.72 -12.12
N SER A 80 -0.63 -14.52 -12.66
CA SER A 80 -1.28 -14.09 -13.90
C SER A 80 -0.51 -12.96 -14.57
N THR A 81 -0.82 -12.68 -15.83
CA THR A 81 -0.32 -11.50 -16.55
C THR A 81 -0.75 -10.20 -15.87
N GLU A 82 -1.96 -10.15 -15.31
CA GLU A 82 -2.47 -9.00 -14.55
C GLU A 82 -1.63 -8.75 -13.29
N ARG A 83 -1.29 -9.80 -12.51
CA ARG A 83 -0.39 -9.67 -11.35
C ARG A 83 0.96 -9.10 -11.75
N SER A 84 1.55 -9.58 -12.84
CA SER A 84 2.83 -9.06 -13.36
C SER A 84 2.74 -7.59 -13.77
N ALA A 85 1.64 -7.18 -14.43
CA ALA A 85 1.42 -5.78 -14.78
C ALA A 85 1.26 -4.89 -13.54
N LEU A 86 0.53 -5.36 -12.53
CA LEU A 86 0.35 -4.66 -11.25
C LEU A 86 1.68 -4.50 -10.49
N ARG A 87 2.55 -5.51 -10.51
CA ARG A 87 3.92 -5.42 -9.94
C ARG A 87 4.73 -4.30 -10.61
N THR A 88 4.77 -4.29 -11.95
CA THR A 88 5.47 -3.24 -12.70
C THR A 88 4.95 -1.85 -12.34
N ARG A 89 3.62 -1.70 -12.28
CA ARG A 89 2.98 -0.44 -11.88
C ARG A 89 3.34 -0.05 -10.44
N MET A 90 3.38 -1.01 -9.51
CA MET A 90 3.75 -0.79 -8.11
C MET A 90 5.19 -0.29 -7.97
N VAL A 91 6.13 -0.89 -8.72
CA VAL A 91 7.54 -0.46 -8.74
C VAL A 91 7.65 0.98 -9.26
N GLN A 92 7.02 1.28 -10.41
CA GLN A 92 7.03 2.62 -10.99
C GLN A 92 6.46 3.67 -10.04
N LEU A 93 5.31 3.37 -9.42
CA LEU A 93 4.65 4.27 -8.49
C LEU A 93 5.48 4.50 -7.22
N THR A 94 6.09 3.45 -6.67
CA THR A 94 6.94 3.55 -5.48
C THR A 94 8.17 4.40 -5.76
N LEU A 95 8.87 4.16 -6.87
CA LEU A 95 10.05 4.93 -7.26
C LEU A 95 9.72 6.40 -7.56
N ALA A 96 8.55 6.68 -8.16
CA ALA A 96 8.10 8.04 -8.42
C ALA A 96 7.87 8.86 -7.13
N GLU A 97 7.69 8.20 -5.99
CA GLU A 97 7.48 8.82 -4.68
C GLU A 97 8.76 8.97 -3.84
N GLN A 98 9.90 8.50 -4.37
CA GLN A 98 11.21 8.59 -3.72
C GLN A 98 11.66 10.06 -3.65
N ASN A 99 12.17 10.47 -2.49
CA ASN A 99 12.75 11.78 -2.30
C ASN A 99 14.16 11.85 -2.91
N GLU A 100 14.66 13.06 -3.17
CA GLU A 100 15.99 13.29 -3.77
C GLU A 100 17.14 12.57 -3.03
N GLY A 101 17.05 12.42 -1.71
CA GLY A 101 18.01 11.67 -0.89
C GLY A 101 17.89 10.14 -0.96
N GLY A 102 17.07 9.60 -1.85
CA GLY A 102 16.87 8.15 -2.04
C GLY A 102 15.92 7.49 -1.02
N GLY A 103 15.47 8.21 0.00
CA GLY A 103 14.50 7.72 0.98
C GLY A 103 13.05 8.05 0.61
N TRP A 104 12.12 7.63 1.47
CA TRP A 104 10.71 8.05 1.42
C TRP A 104 10.30 8.66 2.76
N ASN A 105 9.61 9.79 2.73
CA ASN A 105 9.14 10.47 3.92
C ASN A 105 7.65 10.86 3.82
N ASP A 106 6.87 10.40 4.79
CA ASP A 106 5.41 10.62 4.84
C ASP A 106 5.00 11.94 5.49
N ARG A 107 5.90 12.55 6.28
CA ARG A 107 5.61 13.75 7.08
C ARG A 107 6.44 14.94 6.64
N VAL A 108 5.95 16.13 7.01
CA VAL A 108 6.66 17.41 6.82
C VAL A 108 8.01 17.47 7.56
N PHE A 109 8.17 16.67 8.61
CA PHE A 109 9.37 16.62 9.42
C PHE A 109 10.18 15.34 9.13
N PRO A 110 11.51 15.33 9.39
CA PRO A 110 12.38 14.23 8.98
C PRO A 110 12.11 12.88 9.68
N ARG A 111 11.44 12.89 10.84
CA ARG A 111 11.32 11.72 11.73
C ARG A 111 10.74 10.46 11.07
N SER A 112 9.89 10.59 10.04
CA SER A 112 9.31 9.44 9.35
C SER A 112 10.14 8.93 8.17
N ILE A 113 11.31 9.48 7.88
CA ILE A 113 12.11 9.03 6.73
C ILE A 113 12.55 7.57 6.86
N ASN A 114 12.95 7.13 8.06
CA ASN A 114 13.32 5.72 8.28
C ASN A 114 12.12 4.79 8.10
N PHE A 115 10.96 5.18 8.63
CA PHE A 115 9.70 4.44 8.47
C PHE A 115 9.30 4.34 7.00
N GLY A 116 9.25 5.47 6.29
CA GLY A 116 8.83 5.51 4.89
C GLY A 116 9.81 4.75 4.01
N THR A 117 11.10 4.86 4.28
CA THR A 117 12.15 4.15 3.53
C THR A 117 12.09 2.65 3.76
N ALA A 118 11.88 2.18 4.99
CA ALA A 118 11.67 0.76 5.25
C ALA A 118 10.49 0.21 4.45
N PHE A 119 9.34 0.89 4.48
CA PHE A 119 8.16 0.46 3.72
C PHE A 119 8.33 0.57 2.21
N GLY A 120 9.00 1.61 1.70
CA GLY A 120 9.31 1.75 0.28
C GLY A 120 10.21 0.63 -0.22
N MET A 121 11.28 0.33 0.52
CA MET A 121 12.17 -0.80 0.23
C MET A 121 11.41 -2.13 0.27
N SER A 122 10.60 -2.37 1.31
CA SER A 122 9.81 -3.59 1.41
C SER A 122 8.79 -3.72 0.28
N ALA A 123 8.17 -2.63 -0.17
CA ALA A 123 7.25 -2.65 -1.32
C ALA A 123 7.97 -3.02 -2.62
N LEU A 124 9.18 -2.49 -2.85
CA LEU A 124 10.00 -2.82 -4.03
C LEU A 124 10.50 -4.28 -4.01
N LEU A 125 10.87 -4.77 -2.83
CA LEU A 125 11.43 -6.12 -2.65
C LEU A 125 10.36 -7.20 -2.45
N MET A 126 9.09 -6.82 -2.29
CA MET A 126 7.99 -7.72 -1.94
C MET A 126 7.94 -9.03 -2.76
N PRO A 127 8.17 -9.03 -4.10
CA PRO A 127 8.13 -10.28 -4.87
C PRO A 127 9.18 -11.32 -4.47
N GLY A 128 10.25 -10.91 -3.80
CA GLY A 128 11.32 -11.78 -3.29
C GLY A 128 11.27 -12.00 -1.78
N LEU A 129 10.30 -11.45 -1.07
CA LEU A 129 10.11 -11.69 0.36
C LEU A 129 9.27 -12.94 0.58
N ASP A 130 9.48 -13.60 1.72
CA ASP A 130 8.63 -14.71 2.14
C ASP A 130 7.18 -14.23 2.30
N THR A 131 6.24 -15.08 1.89
CA THR A 131 4.82 -14.82 2.16
C THR A 131 4.60 -14.83 3.67
N PRO A 132 3.87 -13.84 4.23
CA PRO A 132 3.55 -13.84 5.65
C PRO A 132 2.86 -15.15 6.08
N ALA A 133 3.04 -15.51 7.36
CA ALA A 133 2.43 -16.70 7.91
C ALA A 133 0.91 -16.71 7.69
N ARG A 134 0.40 -17.85 7.22
CA ARG A 134 -1.03 -18.14 7.16
C ARG A 134 -1.52 -18.62 8.52
N TRP A 135 -2.80 -18.41 8.81
CA TRP A 135 -3.39 -18.97 10.02
C TRP A 135 -3.52 -20.48 9.82
N SER A 136 -2.99 -21.28 10.75
CA SER A 136 -3.26 -22.71 10.76
C SER A 136 -4.68 -22.92 11.29
N GLU A 137 -5.42 -23.81 10.63
CA GLU A 137 -6.54 -24.48 11.27
C GLU A 137 -5.93 -25.62 12.09
N ASP A 138 -5.67 -25.35 13.37
CA ASP A 138 -5.42 -26.41 14.35
C ASP A 138 -6.74 -27.09 14.73
#